data_AF-A0A3A6FR56-F1
#
_entry.id   AF-A0A3A6FR56-F1
#
_cell.length_a   1.000
_cell.length_b   1.000
_cell.length_c   1.000
_cell.angle_alpha   90.00
_cell.angle_beta   90.00
_cell.angle_gamma   90.00
#
_symmetry.space_group_name_H-M   'P 1'
#
loop_
_entity.id
_entity.type
_entity.pdbx_description
1 polymer ?
#
loop_
_entity_poly.entity_id
_entity_poly.type
_entity_poly.pdbx_seq_one_letter_code
_entity_poly.pdbx_strand_id
1 'polypeptide(L)'
;MINREIFTESPEDDLWRELLQYSYRANVSRYLKEHSLDEDEDTINTIIGSFLQANEYFKASKSANLQISPLLLYYGATNLLLGLTSLMTGKRPEIKNHGMTAIDSTISTYIAEANVVFGDPNTGGIHQFARILGFEKDLTKCGEWKMMDFLSSIVEIDQDYRKCYAQENGNTLLLDLFNTPTGTIERLYLNKDKVEAIGAVLNNVEGFEKNYLPPQVGHERESDRDYLILRKKMSGKDIKMISFSGQPYLQAGIIKNGQLITLPPLFNMYAALFIMGSLCRYHPEKWGPFVLNDETGERLLFEKFLYLSRRIIPNIVLNLLNNDNVVYVTQKYSINETVKHVGEHEIKELIQKELYAAEEKRRLKR
;
A
#
# COMPACT_ATOMS: atom_id res chain seq x y z
N MET A 1 -13.67 -2.11 3.42
CA MET A 1 -13.90 -1.84 4.86
C MET A 1 -13.26 -0.50 5.15
N ILE A 2 -13.93 0.38 5.90
CA ILE A 2 -13.38 1.69 6.28
C ILE A 2 -12.39 1.45 7.42
N ASN A 3 -11.21 2.05 7.35
CA ASN A 3 -10.22 1.98 8.44
C ASN A 3 -10.84 2.57 9.71
N ARG A 4 -10.80 1.83 10.81
CA ARG A 4 -11.11 2.35 12.14
C ARG A 4 -9.94 3.24 12.57
N GLU A 5 -10.17 4.54 12.56
CA GLU A 5 -9.19 5.52 13.01
C GLU A 5 -9.18 5.61 14.54
N ILE A 6 -7.99 5.48 15.13
CA ILE A 6 -7.76 5.68 16.57
C ILE A 6 -6.92 6.93 16.74
N PHE A 7 -7.50 7.94 17.40
CA PHE A 7 -6.79 9.17 17.71
C PHE A 7 -5.67 8.92 18.74
N THR A 8 -4.49 9.46 18.46
CA THR A 8 -3.36 9.55 19.40
C THR A 8 -2.41 10.66 18.98
N GLU A 9 -1.71 11.25 19.95
CA GLU A 9 -0.64 12.22 19.70
C GLU A 9 0.66 11.56 19.22
N SER A 10 0.83 10.26 19.49
CA SER A 10 2.01 9.47 19.11
C SER A 10 1.63 8.19 18.37
N PRO A 11 1.21 8.27 17.08
CA PRO A 11 0.77 7.09 16.32
C PRO A 11 1.77 5.95 16.24
N GLU A 12 3.06 6.25 16.07
CA GLU A 12 4.11 5.23 16.02
C GLU A 12 4.27 4.52 17.37
N ASP A 13 4.29 5.28 18.48
CA ASP A 13 4.54 4.71 19.80
C ASP A 13 3.38 3.84 20.28
N ASP A 14 2.14 4.27 20.04
CA ASP A 14 0.96 3.49 20.42
C ASP A 14 0.77 2.26 19.52
N LEU A 15 1.08 2.37 18.22
CA LEU A 15 1.15 1.21 17.32
C LEU A 15 2.15 0.16 17.83
N TRP A 16 3.36 0.60 18.20
CA TRP A 16 4.37 -0.30 18.75
C TRP A 16 3.97 -0.86 20.11
N ARG A 17 3.23 -0.11 20.95
CA ARG A 17 2.72 -0.61 22.22
C ARG A 17 1.81 -1.83 22.02
N GLU A 18 0.95 -1.82 21.01
CA GLU A 18 0.11 -2.96 20.67
C GLU A 18 0.94 -4.15 20.15
N LEU A 19 1.86 -3.92 19.23
CA LEU A 19 2.72 -4.99 18.70
C LEU A 19 3.60 -5.62 19.79
N LEU A 20 4.10 -4.81 20.72
CA LEU A 20 4.93 -5.27 21.83
C LEU A 20 4.14 -6.07 22.87
N GLN A 21 2.82 -6.18 22.77
CA GLN A 21 2.09 -7.19 23.55
C GLN A 21 2.61 -8.60 23.24
N TYR A 22 3.13 -8.85 22.03
CA TYR A 22 3.72 -10.14 21.64
C TYR A 22 5.19 -10.30 22.04
N SER A 23 5.79 -9.34 22.77
CA SER A 23 7.05 -9.57 23.48
C SER A 23 6.87 -10.27 24.83
N TYR A 24 5.63 -10.51 25.26
CA TYR A 24 5.34 -11.19 26.51
C TYR A 24 4.92 -12.64 26.25
N ARG A 25 5.65 -13.60 26.84
CA ARG A 25 5.39 -15.04 26.70
C ARG A 25 3.93 -15.42 26.93
N ALA A 26 3.31 -14.89 27.98
CA ALA A 26 1.91 -15.18 28.30
C ALA A 26 0.94 -14.79 27.18
N ASN A 27 1.18 -13.67 26.50
CA ASN A 27 0.34 -13.22 25.39
C ASN A 27 0.57 -14.06 24.13
N VAL A 28 1.82 -14.47 23.85
CA VAL A 28 2.13 -15.40 22.76
C VAL A 28 1.46 -16.75 23.00
N SER A 29 1.64 -17.36 24.18
CA SER A 29 0.98 -18.63 24.52
C SER A 29 -0.55 -18.52 24.46
N ARG A 30 -1.13 -17.40 24.91
CA ARG A 30 -2.58 -17.15 24.79
C ARG A 30 -3.02 -17.13 23.33
N TYR A 31 -2.33 -16.37 22.48
CA TYR A 31 -2.63 -16.30 21.05
C TYR A 31 -2.55 -17.68 20.39
N LEU A 32 -1.49 -18.44 20.63
CA LEU A 32 -1.32 -19.79 20.05
C LEU A 32 -2.47 -20.72 20.46
N LYS A 33 -2.87 -20.71 21.74
CA LYS A 33 -4.02 -21.51 22.22
C LYS A 33 -5.34 -21.08 21.58
N GLU A 34 -5.60 -19.78 21.51
CA GLU A 34 -6.82 -19.24 20.88
C GLU A 34 -6.93 -19.63 19.40
N HIS A 35 -5.79 -19.81 18.74
CA HIS A 35 -5.71 -20.21 17.33
C HIS A 35 -5.49 -21.72 17.12
N SER A 36 -5.57 -22.54 18.19
CA SER A 36 -5.33 -23.99 18.14
C SER A 36 -3.98 -24.38 17.53
N LEU A 37 -2.94 -23.61 17.84
CA LEU A 37 -1.56 -23.84 17.42
C LEU A 37 -0.74 -24.44 18.56
N ASP A 38 0.24 -25.27 18.21
CA ASP A 38 1.12 -25.90 19.19
C ASP A 38 2.08 -24.88 19.82
N GLU A 39 2.36 -25.06 21.12
CA GLU A 39 3.40 -24.32 21.81
C GLU A 39 4.75 -25.01 21.64
N ASP A 40 5.70 -24.32 21.03
CA ASP A 40 7.10 -24.71 20.94
C ASP A 40 7.97 -23.61 21.54
N GLU A 41 8.90 -23.97 22.43
CA GLU A 41 9.67 -23.00 23.20
C GLU A 41 10.58 -22.14 22.31
N ASP A 42 11.22 -22.75 21.31
CA ASP A 42 12.08 -22.05 20.37
C ASP A 42 11.27 -21.10 19.48
N THR A 43 10.08 -21.51 19.05
CA THR A 43 9.15 -20.66 18.30
C THR A 43 8.68 -19.47 19.15
N ILE A 44 8.29 -19.69 20.41
CA ILE A 44 7.91 -18.61 21.33
C ILE A 44 9.05 -17.62 21.53
N ASN A 45 10.27 -18.11 21.79
CA ASN A 45 11.45 -17.26 21.94
C ASN A 45 11.75 -16.49 20.65
N THR A 46 11.56 -17.12 19.48
CA THR A 46 11.72 -16.48 18.17
C THR A 46 10.72 -15.33 18.02
N ILE A 47 9.43 -15.56 18.30
CA ILE A 47 8.38 -14.53 18.22
C ILE A 47 8.75 -13.33 19.10
N ILE A 48 9.03 -13.57 20.38
CA ILE A 48 9.36 -12.51 21.35
C ILE A 48 10.59 -11.73 20.90
N GLY A 49 11.68 -12.43 20.55
CA GLY A 49 12.92 -11.82 20.10
C GLY A 49 12.72 -10.98 18.83
N SER A 50 11.94 -11.48 17.88
CA SER A 50 11.62 -10.80 16.64
C SER A 50 10.87 -9.49 16.84
N PHE A 51 9.82 -9.45 17.68
CA PHE A 51 9.09 -8.21 17.97
C PHE A 51 9.97 -7.18 18.70
N LEU A 52 10.77 -7.63 19.67
CA LEU A 52 11.71 -6.75 20.39
C LEU A 52 12.79 -6.18 19.48
N GLN A 53 13.46 -7.02 18.68
CA GLN A 53 14.49 -6.56 17.75
C GLN A 53 13.92 -5.65 16.67
N ALA A 54 12.74 -5.98 16.12
CA ALA A 54 12.08 -5.13 15.15
C ALA A 54 11.85 -3.73 15.71
N ASN A 55 11.27 -3.61 16.91
CA ASN A 55 11.05 -2.32 17.56
C ASN A 55 12.34 -1.49 17.68
N GLU A 56 13.43 -2.10 18.14
CA GLU A 56 14.72 -1.41 18.29
C GLU A 56 15.30 -0.98 16.93
N TYR A 57 15.21 -1.81 15.89
CA TYR A 57 15.60 -1.43 14.54
C TYR A 57 14.76 -0.25 14.00
N PHE A 58 13.44 -0.26 14.20
CA PHE A 58 12.57 0.84 13.75
C PHE A 58 12.90 2.14 14.49
N LYS A 59 13.10 2.10 15.82
CA LYS A 59 13.53 3.26 16.62
C LYS A 59 14.89 3.79 16.17
N ALA A 60 15.86 2.90 15.97
CA ALA A 60 17.18 3.28 15.49
C ALA A 60 17.11 3.92 14.09
N SER A 61 16.29 3.36 13.20
CA SER A 61 16.10 3.88 11.83
C SER A 61 15.53 5.30 11.80
N LYS A 62 14.75 5.70 12.81
CA LYS A 62 14.18 7.05 12.95
C LYS A 62 15.23 8.10 13.31
N SER A 63 16.25 7.71 14.08
CA SER A 63 17.33 8.61 14.52
C SER A 63 18.52 8.60 13.56
N ALA A 64 18.65 7.55 12.75
CA ALA A 64 19.68 7.43 11.74
C ALA A 64 19.39 8.28 10.49
N ASN A 65 20.44 8.76 9.85
CA ASN A 65 20.32 9.44 8.55
C ASN A 65 20.19 8.42 7.40
N LEU A 66 20.05 8.93 6.17
CA LEU A 66 19.87 8.10 4.97
C LEU A 66 21.05 7.16 4.66
N GLN A 67 22.24 7.38 5.22
CA GLN A 67 23.39 6.50 5.00
C GLN A 67 23.15 5.08 5.53
N ILE A 68 22.36 4.93 6.60
CA ILE A 68 22.15 3.62 7.25
C ILE A 68 20.68 3.32 7.57
N SER A 69 19.80 4.33 7.60
CA SER A 69 18.39 4.11 7.96
C SER A 69 17.64 3.09 7.09
N PRO A 70 17.87 2.96 5.76
CA PRO A 70 17.21 1.91 4.98
C PRO A 70 17.62 0.51 5.42
N LEU A 71 18.91 0.31 5.73
CA LEU A 71 19.43 -0.97 6.21
C LEU A 71 18.80 -1.36 7.55
N LEU A 72 18.72 -0.40 8.49
CA LEU A 72 18.08 -0.63 9.78
C LEU A 72 16.59 -0.98 9.62
N LEU A 73 15.88 -0.22 8.78
CA LEU A 73 14.46 -0.44 8.56
C LEU A 73 14.17 -1.76 7.83
N TYR A 74 15.04 -2.17 6.90
CA TYR A 74 14.98 -3.48 6.26
C TYR A 74 15.08 -4.60 7.31
N TYR A 75 16.11 -4.59 8.16
CA TYR A 75 16.26 -5.62 9.21
C TYR A 75 15.15 -5.57 10.26
N GLY A 76 14.62 -4.38 10.55
CA GLY A 76 13.42 -4.23 11.36
C GLY A 76 12.23 -4.92 10.73
N ALA A 77 11.96 -4.68 9.45
CA ALA A 77 10.87 -5.31 8.71
C ALA A 77 11.05 -6.83 8.61
N THR A 78 12.27 -7.33 8.34
CA THR A 78 12.56 -8.77 8.32
C THR A 78 12.26 -9.43 9.66
N ASN A 79 12.69 -8.84 10.78
CA ASN A 79 12.39 -9.36 12.11
C ASN A 79 10.89 -9.30 12.40
N LEU A 80 10.22 -8.22 12.04
CA LEU A 80 8.78 -8.09 12.27
C LEU A 80 7.97 -9.13 11.49
N LEU A 81 8.34 -9.39 10.23
CA LEU A 81 7.72 -10.44 9.41
C LEU A 81 8.04 -11.84 9.94
N LEU A 82 9.25 -12.08 10.44
CA LEU A 82 9.59 -13.34 11.10
C LEU A 82 8.72 -13.57 12.34
N GLY A 83 8.57 -12.55 13.19
CA GLY A 83 7.71 -12.61 14.38
C GLY A 83 6.24 -12.84 14.03
N LEU A 84 5.70 -12.07 13.08
CA LEU A 84 4.34 -12.21 12.55
C LEU A 84 4.08 -13.63 12.03
N THR A 85 4.92 -14.09 11.10
CA THR A 85 4.68 -15.38 10.43
C THR A 85 4.90 -16.57 11.35
N SER A 86 5.84 -16.47 12.30
CA SER A 86 6.00 -17.49 13.34
C SER A 86 4.78 -17.54 14.26
N LEU A 87 4.23 -16.39 14.64
CA LEU A 87 3.04 -16.29 15.49
C LEU A 87 1.79 -16.83 14.78
N MET A 88 1.57 -16.46 13.52
CA MET A 88 0.41 -16.91 12.73
C MET A 88 0.39 -18.42 12.47
N THR A 89 1.56 -19.05 12.38
CA THR A 89 1.68 -20.47 12.03
C THR A 89 2.00 -21.38 13.22
N GLY A 90 2.37 -20.79 14.37
CA GLY A 90 2.87 -21.51 15.53
C GLY A 90 4.19 -22.24 15.26
N LYS A 91 4.90 -21.88 14.19
CA LYS A 91 6.15 -22.52 13.76
C LYS A 91 7.12 -21.50 13.22
N ARG A 92 8.41 -21.66 13.53
CA ARG A 92 9.46 -20.88 12.87
C ARG A 92 9.54 -21.23 11.37
N PRO A 93 9.42 -20.25 10.44
CA PRO A 93 9.65 -20.49 9.02
C PRO A 93 11.09 -20.91 8.73
N GLU A 94 11.29 -21.86 7.81
CA GLU A 94 12.63 -22.28 7.38
C GLU A 94 13.22 -21.26 6.40
N ILE A 95 14.06 -20.36 6.92
CA ILE A 95 14.70 -19.29 6.15
C ILE A 95 16.22 -19.48 6.15
N LYS A 96 16.82 -19.58 4.95
CA LYS A 96 18.28 -19.75 4.77
C LYS A 96 18.99 -18.51 4.24
N ASN A 97 18.25 -17.62 3.61
CA ASN A 97 18.76 -16.38 3.00
C ASN A 97 17.61 -15.38 2.80
N HIS A 98 17.89 -14.22 2.24
CA HIS A 98 16.89 -13.16 2.02
C HIS A 98 15.86 -13.50 0.92
N GLY A 99 16.16 -14.46 0.03
CA GLY A 99 15.37 -14.78 -1.17
C GLY A 99 15.53 -13.75 -2.30
N MET A 100 16.49 -12.85 -2.18
CA MET A 100 16.74 -11.73 -3.09
C MET A 100 18.23 -11.44 -3.19
N THR A 101 18.68 -11.04 -4.38
CA THR A 101 20.05 -10.55 -4.65
C THR A 101 19.96 -9.24 -5.41
N ALA A 102 20.53 -8.17 -4.84
CA ALA A 102 20.58 -6.87 -5.49
C ALA A 102 21.64 -6.84 -6.61
N ILE A 103 21.39 -6.07 -7.65
CA ILE A 103 22.27 -5.85 -8.80
C ILE A 103 22.41 -4.35 -8.97
N ASP A 104 23.60 -3.83 -8.70
CA ASP A 104 23.91 -2.40 -8.71
C ASP A 104 24.47 -1.93 -10.07
N SER A 105 24.93 -2.86 -10.92
CA SER A 105 25.52 -2.55 -12.23
C SER A 105 24.54 -1.92 -13.21
N THR A 106 23.25 -1.96 -12.91
CA THR A 106 22.17 -1.35 -13.68
C THR A 106 21.94 0.12 -13.36
N ILE A 107 22.55 0.63 -12.29
CA ILE A 107 22.48 2.04 -11.90
C ILE A 107 23.25 2.89 -12.91
N SER A 108 22.58 3.86 -13.51
CA SER A 108 23.16 4.82 -14.44
C SER A 108 22.96 6.27 -13.99
N THR A 109 21.69 6.69 -13.87
CA THR A 109 21.29 8.06 -13.51
C THR A 109 20.59 8.05 -12.17
N TYR A 110 19.67 7.11 -11.98
CA TYR A 110 18.84 7.02 -10.79
C TYR A 110 19.25 5.82 -9.95
N ILE A 111 19.31 5.98 -8.64
CA ILE A 111 19.60 4.88 -7.70
C ILE A 111 18.52 3.80 -7.78
N ALA A 112 17.27 4.17 -8.05
CA ALA A 112 16.18 3.23 -8.21
C ALA A 112 16.27 2.36 -9.48
N GLU A 113 17.27 2.57 -10.35
CA GLU A 113 17.60 1.66 -11.45
C GLU A 113 18.29 0.39 -10.98
N ALA A 114 18.71 0.32 -9.71
CA ALA A 114 19.19 -0.89 -9.08
C ALA A 114 18.15 -2.02 -9.21
N ASN A 115 18.63 -3.18 -9.64
CA ASN A 115 17.79 -4.35 -9.85
C ASN A 115 17.85 -5.31 -8.66
N VAL A 116 16.89 -6.23 -8.63
CA VAL A 116 16.90 -7.42 -7.79
C VAL A 116 16.50 -8.63 -8.62
N VAL A 117 17.10 -9.78 -8.32
CA VAL A 117 16.63 -11.09 -8.77
C VAL A 117 16.14 -11.86 -7.55
N PHE A 118 14.99 -12.50 -7.68
CA PHE A 118 14.44 -13.38 -6.68
C PHE A 118 15.09 -14.76 -6.78
N GLY A 119 15.55 -15.29 -5.66
CA GLY A 119 16.17 -16.61 -5.55
C GLY A 119 15.49 -17.46 -4.49
N ASP A 120 15.75 -18.77 -4.54
CA ASP A 120 15.35 -19.74 -3.52
C ASP A 120 13.85 -19.69 -3.14
N PRO A 121 12.96 -20.24 -3.97
CA PRO A 121 11.52 -20.18 -3.73
C PRO A 121 11.08 -20.98 -2.49
N ASN A 122 11.96 -21.84 -1.97
CA ASN A 122 11.64 -22.75 -0.88
C ASN A 122 12.13 -22.26 0.47
N THR A 123 13.28 -21.60 0.56
CA THR A 123 13.85 -21.12 1.83
C THR A 123 14.32 -19.66 1.81
N GLY A 124 14.02 -18.93 0.75
CA GLY A 124 14.20 -17.47 0.68
C GLY A 124 13.19 -16.75 1.56
N GLY A 125 13.68 -15.81 2.39
CA GLY A 125 12.85 -15.10 3.37
C GLY A 125 11.61 -14.44 2.78
N ILE A 126 11.74 -13.73 1.65
CA ILE A 126 10.58 -13.11 1.01
C ILE A 126 9.52 -14.13 0.59
N HIS A 127 9.90 -15.28 0.01
CA HIS A 127 8.95 -16.30 -0.43
C HIS A 127 8.28 -17.01 0.74
N GLN A 128 9.02 -17.24 1.83
CA GLN A 128 8.47 -17.80 3.07
C GLN A 128 7.41 -16.86 3.66
N PHE A 129 7.74 -15.57 3.80
CA PHE A 129 6.78 -14.57 4.28
C PHE A 129 5.58 -14.44 3.35
N ALA A 130 5.80 -14.37 2.04
CA ALA A 130 4.75 -14.23 1.04
C ALA A 130 3.78 -15.41 1.06
N ARG A 131 4.28 -16.65 1.08
CA ARG A 131 3.44 -17.85 1.12
C ARG A 131 2.56 -17.89 2.36
N ILE A 132 3.12 -17.61 3.54
CA ILE A 132 2.36 -17.61 4.80
C ILE A 132 1.28 -16.52 4.79
N LEU A 133 1.56 -15.38 4.14
CA LEU A 133 0.60 -14.28 3.98
C LEU A 133 -0.31 -14.43 2.74
N GLY A 134 -0.36 -15.60 2.11
CA GLY A 134 -1.32 -15.93 1.05
C GLY A 134 -0.90 -15.51 -0.37
N PHE A 135 0.37 -15.14 -0.58
CA PHE A 135 0.93 -14.88 -1.90
C PHE A 135 1.84 -16.04 -2.35
N GLU A 136 1.36 -16.85 -3.28
CA GLU A 136 2.01 -18.11 -3.67
C GLU A 136 2.77 -18.06 -5.01
N LYS A 137 2.77 -16.91 -5.72
CA LYS A 137 3.45 -16.81 -7.02
C LYS A 137 4.97 -16.99 -6.85
N ASP A 138 5.57 -17.83 -7.67
CA ASP A 138 7.01 -18.08 -7.68
C ASP A 138 7.77 -16.94 -8.38
N LEU A 139 8.28 -16.00 -7.59
CA LEU A 139 8.99 -14.82 -8.10
C LEU A 139 10.32 -15.15 -8.78
N THR A 140 10.90 -16.34 -8.58
CA THR A 140 12.19 -16.72 -9.19
C THR A 140 12.11 -16.85 -10.72
N LYS A 141 10.89 -17.01 -11.24
CA LYS A 141 10.60 -17.08 -12.69
C LYS A 141 10.39 -15.70 -13.33
N CYS A 142 10.41 -14.63 -12.54
CA CYS A 142 10.05 -13.28 -12.96
C CYS A 142 11.25 -12.40 -13.34
N GLY A 143 12.45 -12.97 -13.49
CA GLY A 143 13.64 -12.24 -13.96
C GLY A 143 14.04 -11.08 -13.04
N GLU A 144 14.60 -10.04 -13.63
CA GLU A 144 15.07 -8.85 -12.90
C GLU A 144 13.95 -7.83 -12.66
N TRP A 145 13.94 -7.26 -11.46
CA TRP A 145 13.02 -6.20 -11.03
C TRP A 145 13.79 -4.96 -10.62
N LYS A 146 13.42 -3.81 -11.16
CA LYS A 146 13.98 -2.51 -10.75
C LYS A 146 13.40 -2.10 -9.41
N MET A 147 14.14 -1.35 -8.60
CA MET A 147 13.56 -0.71 -7.42
C MET A 147 12.33 0.15 -7.80
N MET A 148 12.39 0.83 -8.95
CA MET A 148 11.26 1.59 -9.51
C MET A 148 9.98 0.77 -9.69
N ASP A 149 10.07 -0.53 -10.00
CA ASP A 149 8.91 -1.40 -10.18
C ASP A 149 8.12 -1.54 -8.85
N PHE A 150 8.84 -1.60 -7.73
CA PHE A 150 8.23 -1.65 -6.41
C PHE A 150 7.70 -0.28 -5.98
N LEU A 151 8.48 0.79 -6.19
CA LEU A 151 8.11 2.16 -5.80
C LEU A 151 6.86 2.65 -6.54
N SER A 152 6.72 2.32 -7.82
CA SER A 152 5.53 2.66 -8.63
C SER A 152 4.24 2.01 -8.11
N SER A 153 4.37 0.95 -7.29
CA SER A 153 3.27 0.17 -6.75
C SER A 153 2.96 0.51 -5.28
N ILE A 154 3.52 1.61 -4.75
CA ILE A 154 3.26 2.13 -3.40
C ILE A 154 2.47 3.42 -3.50
N VAL A 155 1.18 3.35 -3.16
CA VAL A 155 0.21 4.43 -3.39
C VAL A 155 0.53 5.69 -2.61
N GLU A 156 1.11 5.57 -1.41
CA GLU A 156 1.39 6.71 -0.53
C GLU A 156 2.54 7.61 -1.02
N ILE A 157 3.33 7.13 -1.99
CA ILE A 157 4.40 7.89 -2.64
C ILE A 157 4.16 8.09 -4.14
N ASP A 158 3.01 7.68 -4.68
CA ASP A 158 2.74 7.67 -6.13
C ASP A 158 2.94 9.04 -6.79
N GLN A 159 2.44 10.10 -6.15
CA GLN A 159 2.59 11.47 -6.67
C GLN A 159 4.07 11.91 -6.73
N ASP A 160 4.84 11.62 -5.67
CA ASP A 160 6.25 11.96 -5.61
C ASP A 160 7.08 11.10 -6.58
N TYR A 161 6.73 9.81 -6.69
CA TYR A 161 7.32 8.89 -7.66
C TYR A 161 7.17 9.42 -9.09
N ARG A 162 5.93 9.75 -9.50
CA ARG A 162 5.64 10.28 -10.83
C ARG A 162 6.38 11.57 -11.12
N LYS A 163 6.42 12.47 -10.13
CA LYS A 163 7.16 13.73 -10.24
C LYS A 163 8.67 13.50 -10.38
N CYS A 164 9.24 12.60 -9.57
CA CYS A 164 10.68 12.33 -9.52
C CYS A 164 11.19 11.74 -10.84
N TYR A 165 10.47 10.77 -11.42
CA TYR A 165 10.92 10.06 -12.61
C TYR A 165 10.28 10.56 -13.91
N ALA A 166 9.58 11.70 -13.85
CA ALA A 166 8.78 12.25 -14.94
C ALA A 166 7.86 11.20 -15.60
N GLN A 167 7.31 10.30 -14.78
CA GLN A 167 6.39 9.24 -15.22
C GLN A 167 4.96 9.76 -15.18
N GLU A 168 4.19 9.46 -16.22
CA GLU A 168 2.79 9.90 -16.29
C GLU A 168 1.91 9.14 -15.30
N ASN A 169 2.17 7.83 -15.18
CA ASN A 169 1.42 6.90 -14.35
C ASN A 169 2.39 6.07 -13.52
N GLY A 170 2.04 5.86 -12.25
CA GLY A 170 2.54 4.72 -11.50
C GLY A 170 1.68 3.48 -11.77
N ASN A 171 1.86 2.46 -10.95
CA ASN A 171 1.03 1.26 -10.96
C ASN A 171 -0.12 1.35 -9.94
N THR A 172 -0.41 2.54 -9.45
CA THR A 172 -1.54 2.81 -8.55
C THR A 172 -2.48 3.82 -9.20
N LEU A 173 -3.77 3.51 -9.17
CA LEU A 173 -4.83 4.29 -9.81
C LEU A 173 -5.81 4.74 -8.73
N LEU A 174 -5.65 5.97 -8.25
CA LEU A 174 -6.51 6.55 -7.20
C LEU A 174 -7.96 6.69 -7.69
N LEU A 175 -8.91 6.29 -6.86
CA LEU A 175 -10.34 6.29 -7.18
C LEU A 175 -11.11 7.26 -6.31
N ASP A 176 -11.90 8.12 -6.92
CA ASP A 176 -12.90 8.93 -6.21
C ASP A 176 -14.26 8.24 -6.25
N LEU A 177 -14.88 8.13 -5.08
CA LEU A 177 -16.17 7.46 -4.91
C LEU A 177 -17.30 8.48 -4.94
N PHE A 178 -18.28 8.26 -5.80
CA PHE A 178 -19.50 9.07 -5.87
C PHE A 178 -20.71 8.17 -5.69
N ASN A 179 -21.54 8.48 -4.70
CA ASN A 179 -22.81 7.81 -4.51
C ASN A 179 -23.86 8.44 -5.43
N THR A 180 -24.52 7.62 -6.25
CA THR A 180 -25.66 8.03 -7.06
C THR A 180 -26.91 7.28 -6.59
N PRO A 181 -28.12 7.70 -6.99
CA PRO A 181 -29.35 6.97 -6.66
C PRO A 181 -29.37 5.51 -7.15
N THR A 182 -28.55 5.18 -8.14
CA THR A 182 -28.45 3.84 -8.73
C THR A 182 -27.24 3.04 -8.22
N GLY A 183 -26.49 3.56 -7.23
CA GLY A 183 -25.33 2.91 -6.62
C GLY A 183 -24.07 3.78 -6.62
N THR A 184 -22.97 3.24 -6.10
CA THR A 184 -21.67 3.92 -6.09
C THR A 184 -21.01 3.80 -7.46
N ILE A 185 -20.56 4.93 -8.01
CA ILE A 185 -19.67 4.99 -9.17
C ILE A 185 -18.26 5.36 -8.70
N GLU A 186 -17.25 4.85 -9.40
CA GLU A 186 -15.86 5.11 -9.11
C GLU A 186 -15.27 5.92 -10.28
N ARG A 187 -14.55 7.01 -9.98
CA ARG A 187 -13.93 7.88 -10.99
C ARG A 187 -12.42 7.83 -10.88
N LEU A 188 -11.75 7.78 -12.02
CA LEU A 188 -10.31 7.90 -12.14
C LEU A 188 -10.00 9.16 -12.96
N TYR A 189 -9.47 10.19 -12.30
CA TYR A 189 -9.13 11.44 -12.97
C TYR A 189 -7.87 11.29 -13.84
N LEU A 190 -7.92 11.87 -15.03
CA LEU A 190 -6.86 11.81 -16.03
C LEU A 190 -6.05 13.10 -15.99
N ASN A 191 -4.73 12.96 -16.15
CA ASN A 191 -3.90 14.09 -16.55
C ASN A 191 -4.08 14.27 -18.08
N LYS A 192 -4.26 15.53 -18.51
CA LYS A 192 -4.65 15.99 -19.87
C LYS A 192 -4.34 15.02 -21.03
N ASP A 193 -5.37 14.70 -21.82
CA ASP A 193 -5.36 14.09 -23.17
C ASP A 193 -4.75 12.68 -23.35
N LYS A 194 -4.82 11.78 -22.35
CA LYS A 194 -4.19 10.44 -22.45
C LYS A 194 -5.00 9.26 -21.91
N VAL A 195 -6.23 9.10 -22.40
CA VAL A 195 -7.11 7.95 -22.10
C VAL A 195 -6.42 6.60 -22.41
N GLU A 196 -5.69 6.50 -23.52
CA GLU A 196 -5.05 5.24 -23.96
C GLU A 196 -3.96 4.76 -23.00
N ALA A 197 -3.14 5.68 -22.47
CA ALA A 197 -2.05 5.34 -21.54
C ALA A 197 -2.59 4.72 -20.24
N ILE A 198 -3.69 5.26 -19.72
CA ILE A 198 -4.35 4.73 -18.52
C ILE A 198 -5.10 3.44 -18.81
N GLY A 199 -5.66 3.28 -20.01
CA GLY A 199 -6.24 2.01 -20.47
C GLY A 199 -5.25 0.84 -20.38
N ALA A 200 -3.99 1.05 -20.78
CA ALA A 200 -2.95 0.03 -20.68
C ALA A 200 -2.65 -0.36 -19.22
N VAL A 201 -2.61 0.61 -18.30
CA VAL A 201 -2.41 0.35 -16.87
C VAL A 201 -3.60 -0.39 -16.26
N LEU A 202 -4.83 0.00 -16.62
CA LEU A 202 -6.06 -0.68 -16.19
C LEU A 202 -6.12 -2.14 -16.65
N ASN A 203 -5.64 -2.45 -17.85
CA ASN A 203 -5.58 -3.83 -18.36
C ASN A 203 -4.67 -4.73 -17.52
N ASN A 204 -3.71 -4.15 -16.80
CA ASN A 204 -2.83 -4.87 -15.89
C ASN A 204 -3.41 -5.00 -14.46
N VAL A 205 -4.58 -4.42 -14.17
CA VAL A 205 -5.25 -4.62 -12.89
C VAL A 205 -5.88 -6.02 -12.87
N GLU A 206 -5.42 -6.88 -11.95
CA GLU A 206 -5.82 -8.28 -11.88
C GLU A 206 -7.33 -8.42 -11.67
N GLY A 207 -8.02 -9.04 -12.64
CA GLY A 207 -9.47 -9.22 -12.62
C GLY A 207 -10.29 -8.00 -13.03
N PHE A 208 -9.69 -6.93 -13.58
CA PHE A 208 -10.41 -5.72 -13.96
C PHE A 208 -11.58 -5.99 -14.92
N GLU A 209 -11.32 -6.60 -16.08
CA GLU A 209 -12.36 -6.90 -17.07
C GLU A 209 -13.47 -7.80 -16.54
N LYS A 210 -13.17 -8.67 -15.55
CA LYS A 210 -14.16 -9.55 -14.93
C LYS A 210 -15.11 -8.79 -14.02
N ASN A 211 -14.64 -7.71 -13.37
CA ASN A 211 -15.37 -7.03 -12.31
C ASN A 211 -15.94 -5.65 -12.73
N TYR A 212 -15.39 -5.03 -13.77
CA TYR A 212 -15.85 -3.75 -14.29
C TYR A 212 -16.44 -3.86 -15.70
N LEU A 213 -17.39 -2.98 -16.01
CA LEU A 213 -17.81 -2.69 -17.38
C LEU A 213 -16.72 -1.87 -18.10
N PRO A 214 -16.69 -1.86 -19.44
CA PRO A 214 -15.78 -1.00 -20.20
C PRO A 214 -15.85 0.46 -19.70
N PRO A 215 -14.69 1.10 -19.40
CA PRO A 215 -14.66 2.47 -18.91
C PRO A 215 -15.32 3.45 -19.89
N GLN A 216 -15.98 4.47 -19.33
CA GLN A 216 -16.56 5.57 -20.11
C GLN A 216 -15.81 6.86 -19.78
N VAL A 217 -15.52 7.68 -20.80
CA VAL A 217 -14.87 8.99 -20.58
C VAL A 217 -15.94 10.01 -20.18
N GLY A 218 -15.65 10.75 -19.11
CA GLY A 218 -16.39 11.93 -18.70
C GLY A 218 -15.47 13.15 -18.62
N HIS A 219 -16.07 14.34 -18.55
CA HIS A 219 -15.36 15.61 -18.47
C HIS A 219 -15.96 16.49 -17.37
N GLU A 220 -15.11 16.96 -16.46
CA GLU A 220 -15.48 17.83 -15.34
C GLU A 220 -15.19 19.30 -15.69
N ARG A 221 -16.27 20.07 -15.91
CA ARG A 221 -16.18 21.46 -16.40
C ARG A 221 -15.53 22.43 -15.41
N GLU A 222 -15.67 22.20 -14.10
CA GLU A 222 -15.17 23.12 -13.08
C GLU A 222 -13.65 23.06 -12.96
N SER A 223 -13.08 21.85 -12.98
CA SER A 223 -11.64 21.64 -12.88
C SER A 223 -10.93 21.58 -14.23
N ASP A 224 -11.69 21.56 -15.33
CA ASP A 224 -11.22 21.30 -16.70
C ASP A 224 -10.38 20.01 -16.77
N ARG A 225 -10.99 18.89 -16.35
CA ARG A 225 -10.32 17.57 -16.28
C ARG A 225 -11.19 16.46 -16.84
N ASP A 226 -10.57 15.58 -17.60
CA ASP A 226 -11.18 14.33 -18.02
C ASP A 226 -11.06 13.27 -16.92
N TYR A 227 -12.00 12.33 -16.90
CA TYR A 227 -11.98 11.20 -15.99
C TYR A 227 -12.58 9.96 -16.65
N LEU A 228 -12.18 8.79 -16.17
CA LEU A 228 -12.83 7.52 -16.49
C LEU A 228 -13.87 7.18 -15.44
N ILE A 229 -15.06 6.83 -15.90
CA ILE A 229 -16.14 6.28 -15.08
C ILE A 229 -15.98 4.76 -15.06
N LEU A 230 -15.71 4.22 -13.88
CA LEU A 230 -15.61 2.80 -13.63
C LEU A 230 -16.90 2.32 -12.98
N ARG A 231 -17.63 1.47 -13.71
CA ARG A 231 -18.88 0.85 -13.23
C ARG A 231 -18.64 -0.61 -12.96
N LYS A 232 -18.94 -1.04 -11.74
CA LYS A 232 -18.87 -2.47 -11.39
C LYS A 232 -19.98 -3.24 -12.09
N LYS A 233 -19.65 -4.46 -12.51
CA LYS A 233 -20.63 -5.46 -12.93
C LYS A 233 -21.42 -5.92 -11.71
N MET A 234 -22.69 -6.29 -11.89
CA MET A 234 -23.55 -6.74 -10.80
C MET A 234 -22.98 -7.93 -10.01
N SER A 235 -22.28 -8.84 -10.69
CA SER A 235 -21.60 -10.00 -10.07
C SER A 235 -20.11 -9.76 -9.80
N GLY A 236 -19.63 -8.54 -10.04
CA GLY A 236 -18.24 -8.16 -9.84
C GLY A 236 -17.87 -8.13 -8.36
N LYS A 237 -16.69 -8.66 -8.04
CA LYS A 237 -16.08 -8.52 -6.72
C LYS A 237 -15.50 -7.12 -6.57
N ASP A 238 -15.40 -6.67 -5.32
CA ASP A 238 -14.63 -5.47 -5.01
C ASP A 238 -13.14 -5.81 -5.05
N ILE A 239 -12.43 -5.28 -6.04
CA ILE A 239 -10.98 -5.48 -6.22
C ILE A 239 -10.18 -4.23 -5.89
N LYS A 240 -10.83 -3.16 -5.41
CA LYS A 240 -10.11 -1.96 -4.99
C LYS A 240 -9.45 -2.18 -3.65
N MET A 241 -8.28 -1.59 -3.50
CA MET A 241 -7.52 -1.53 -2.27
C MET A 241 -7.79 -0.20 -1.57
N ILE A 242 -7.50 -0.14 -0.28
CA ILE A 242 -7.62 1.08 0.53
C ILE A 242 -6.20 1.46 0.95
N SER A 243 -5.77 2.67 0.60
CA SER A 243 -4.45 3.18 1.01
C SER A 243 -4.40 3.40 2.53
N PHE A 244 -3.20 3.62 3.06
CA PHE A 244 -3.02 4.00 4.46
C PHE A 244 -3.80 5.27 4.86
N SER A 245 -4.01 6.18 3.90
CA SER A 245 -4.80 7.41 4.10
C SER A 245 -6.32 7.21 4.00
N GLY A 246 -6.79 6.01 3.67
CA GLY A 246 -8.21 5.73 3.44
C GLY A 246 -8.66 5.95 1.98
N GLN A 247 -7.83 6.55 1.13
CA GLN A 247 -8.14 6.72 -0.30
C GLN A 247 -8.23 5.34 -1.00
N PRO A 248 -9.35 5.03 -1.69
CA PRO A 248 -9.45 3.82 -2.49
C PRO A 248 -8.61 3.91 -3.77
N TYR A 249 -8.06 2.79 -4.22
CA TYR A 249 -7.26 2.73 -5.43
C TYR A 249 -7.30 1.33 -6.09
N LEU A 250 -6.97 1.25 -7.37
CA LEU A 250 -6.65 -0.01 -8.05
C LEU A 250 -5.13 -0.13 -8.17
N GLN A 251 -4.60 -1.33 -7.95
CA GLN A 251 -3.19 -1.64 -8.19
C GLN A 251 -3.05 -2.42 -9.50
N ALA A 252 -2.25 -1.90 -10.42
CA ALA A 252 -1.86 -2.60 -11.62
C ALA A 252 -0.69 -3.55 -11.32
N GLY A 253 -0.73 -4.75 -11.89
CA GLY A 253 0.39 -5.68 -11.87
C GLY A 253 1.47 -5.27 -12.88
N ILE A 254 2.63 -5.89 -12.74
CA ILE A 254 3.77 -5.69 -13.65
C ILE A 254 3.96 -6.97 -14.46
N ILE A 255 4.15 -6.82 -15.76
CA ILE A 255 4.46 -7.95 -16.64
C ILE A 255 5.96 -8.24 -16.57
N LYS A 256 6.31 -9.43 -16.12
CA LYS A 256 7.68 -9.93 -16.01
C LYS A 256 7.78 -11.31 -16.63
N ASN A 257 8.67 -11.48 -17.60
CA ASN A 257 8.81 -12.72 -18.38
C ASN A 257 7.45 -13.28 -18.88
N GLY A 258 6.57 -12.40 -19.34
CA GLY A 258 5.23 -12.75 -19.84
C GLY A 258 4.19 -13.06 -18.75
N GLN A 259 4.53 -12.94 -17.46
CA GLN A 259 3.61 -13.16 -16.35
C GLN A 259 3.18 -11.83 -15.71
N LEU A 260 1.88 -11.66 -15.48
CA LEU A 260 1.34 -10.52 -14.73
C LEU A 260 1.44 -10.80 -13.22
N ILE A 261 2.26 -9.99 -12.54
CA ILE A 261 2.52 -10.12 -11.10
C ILE A 261 2.06 -8.85 -10.38
N THR A 262 1.11 -9.00 -9.46
CA THR A 262 0.66 -7.93 -8.56
C THR A 262 1.16 -8.25 -7.16
N LEU A 263 2.29 -7.65 -6.75
CA LEU A 263 2.82 -7.84 -5.41
C LEU A 263 1.99 -7.07 -4.38
N PRO A 264 1.66 -7.68 -3.22
CA PRO A 264 1.04 -6.95 -2.12
C PRO A 264 1.90 -5.75 -1.67
N PRO A 265 1.31 -4.62 -1.23
CA PRO A 265 2.03 -3.41 -0.84
C PRO A 265 3.16 -3.67 0.16
N LEU A 266 2.93 -4.54 1.15
CA LEU A 266 3.94 -4.96 2.12
C LEU A 266 5.23 -5.49 1.45
N PHE A 267 5.10 -6.29 0.39
CA PHE A 267 6.25 -6.87 -0.31
C PHE A 267 6.89 -5.90 -1.30
N ASN A 268 6.14 -4.94 -1.86
CA ASN A 268 6.74 -3.82 -2.60
C ASN A 268 7.66 -3.00 -1.68
N MET A 269 7.17 -2.64 -0.49
CA MET A 269 7.96 -1.90 0.49
C MET A 269 9.16 -2.72 0.98
N TYR A 270 8.96 -4.00 1.28
CA TYR A 270 10.02 -4.90 1.74
C TYR A 270 11.14 -5.07 0.70
N ALA A 271 10.81 -5.28 -0.57
CA ALA A 271 11.79 -5.42 -1.65
C ALA A 271 12.54 -4.10 -1.91
N ALA A 272 11.85 -2.95 -1.90
CA ALA A 272 12.50 -1.65 -2.01
C ALA A 272 13.50 -1.41 -0.86
N LEU A 273 13.11 -1.69 0.38
CA LEU A 273 14.00 -1.61 1.55
C LEU A 273 15.19 -2.56 1.43
N PHE A 274 15.00 -3.78 0.91
CA PHE A 274 16.09 -4.73 0.67
C PHE A 274 17.12 -4.16 -0.29
N ILE A 275 16.70 -3.60 -1.43
CA ILE A 275 17.62 -3.02 -2.42
C ILE A 275 18.35 -1.83 -1.80
N MET A 276 17.63 -0.88 -1.18
CA MET A 276 18.26 0.28 -0.54
C MET A 276 19.25 -0.13 0.55
N GLY A 277 18.87 -1.08 1.42
CA GLY A 277 19.75 -1.61 2.46
C GLY A 277 20.99 -2.32 1.88
N SER A 278 20.83 -3.07 0.79
CA SER A 278 21.94 -3.70 0.08
C SER A 278 22.91 -2.67 -0.48
N LEU A 279 22.40 -1.58 -1.07
CA LEU A 279 23.25 -0.48 -1.55
C LEU A 279 23.97 0.23 -0.40
N CYS A 280 23.29 0.50 0.72
CA CYS A 280 23.89 1.10 1.91
C CYS A 280 25.09 0.27 2.42
N ARG A 281 24.92 -1.07 2.45
CA ARG A 281 25.86 -1.99 3.09
C ARG A 281 27.00 -2.41 2.18
N TYR A 282 26.70 -2.69 0.91
CA TYR A 282 27.62 -3.34 -0.02
C TYR A 282 28.15 -2.44 -1.13
N HIS A 283 27.49 -1.30 -1.37
CA HIS A 283 27.86 -0.35 -2.43
C HIS A 283 27.99 1.10 -1.91
N PRO A 284 28.79 1.35 -0.85
CA PRO A 284 28.97 2.70 -0.31
C PRO A 284 29.55 3.69 -1.34
N GLU A 285 30.29 3.19 -2.33
CA GLU A 285 30.82 3.98 -3.46
C GLU A 285 29.74 4.52 -4.39
N LYS A 286 28.53 3.95 -4.38
CA LYS A 286 27.35 4.46 -5.11
C LYS A 286 26.38 5.18 -4.18
N TRP A 287 26.09 4.57 -3.03
CA TRP A 287 25.12 5.10 -2.06
C TRP A 287 25.59 6.41 -1.40
N GLY A 288 26.86 6.47 -0.98
CA GLY A 288 27.42 7.63 -0.30
C GLY A 288 27.34 8.91 -1.14
N PRO A 289 27.85 8.91 -2.39
CA PRO A 289 27.71 10.06 -3.30
C PRO A 289 26.27 10.47 -3.56
N PHE A 290 25.36 9.52 -3.74
CA PHE A 290 23.93 9.81 -3.88
C PHE A 290 23.37 10.55 -2.66
N VAL A 291 23.60 10.06 -1.44
CA VAL A 291 23.06 10.70 -0.23
C VAL A 291 23.54 12.15 -0.08
N LEU A 292 24.79 12.42 -0.46
CA LEU A 292 25.43 13.72 -0.31
C LEU A 292 25.05 14.70 -1.43
N ASN A 293 25.01 14.20 -2.67
CA ASN A 293 25.01 15.03 -3.88
C ASN A 293 23.87 14.68 -4.83
N ASP A 294 22.73 14.19 -4.32
CA ASP A 294 21.57 13.88 -5.15
C ASP A 294 21.11 15.08 -5.98
N GLU A 295 21.17 14.95 -7.31
CA GLU A 295 20.66 15.91 -8.28
C GLU A 295 19.34 15.44 -8.93
N THR A 296 18.94 14.18 -8.71
CA THR A 296 17.75 13.58 -9.36
C THR A 296 16.46 13.87 -8.60
N GLY A 297 16.57 14.16 -7.30
CA GLY A 297 15.44 14.35 -6.39
C GLY A 297 14.97 13.06 -5.72
N GLU A 298 15.58 11.90 -6.03
CA GLU A 298 15.28 10.62 -5.41
C GLU A 298 15.47 10.63 -3.90
N ARG A 299 16.38 11.46 -3.38
CA ARG A 299 16.62 11.55 -1.94
C ARG A 299 15.36 11.94 -1.19
N LEU A 300 14.60 12.91 -1.69
CA LEU A 300 13.36 13.36 -1.06
C LEU A 300 12.27 12.26 -1.11
N LEU A 301 12.16 11.57 -2.25
CA LEU A 301 11.26 10.43 -2.42
C LEU A 301 11.59 9.32 -1.41
N PHE A 302 12.87 8.99 -1.27
CA PHE A 302 13.34 7.94 -0.37
C PHE A 302 13.16 8.31 1.10
N GLU A 303 13.44 9.55 1.49
CA GLU A 303 13.17 10.02 2.87
C GLU A 303 11.68 9.90 3.22
N LYS A 304 10.79 10.28 2.31
CA LYS A 304 9.33 10.10 2.48
C LYS A 304 8.95 8.63 2.54
N PHE A 305 9.51 7.79 1.65
CA PHE A 305 9.27 6.35 1.66
C PHE A 305 9.70 5.69 2.97
N LEU A 306 10.87 6.04 3.52
CA LEU A 306 11.34 5.51 4.81
C LEU A 306 10.48 5.97 5.98
N TYR A 307 10.04 7.24 5.96
CA TYR A 307 9.08 7.76 6.94
C TYR A 307 7.77 6.97 6.92
N LEU A 308 7.20 6.75 5.74
CA LEU A 308 5.96 6.00 5.59
C LEU A 308 6.14 4.52 5.96
N SER A 309 7.28 3.92 5.59
CA SER A 309 7.60 2.52 5.94
C SER A 309 7.63 2.27 7.43
N ARG A 310 8.09 3.23 8.24
CA ARG A 310 8.04 3.15 9.71
C ARG A 310 6.62 3.09 10.28
N ARG A 311 5.64 3.62 9.56
CA ARG A 311 4.23 3.65 9.98
C ARG A 311 3.41 2.53 9.37
N ILE A 312 3.55 2.31 8.06
CA ILE A 312 2.69 1.41 7.29
C ILE A 312 3.03 -0.05 7.56
N ILE A 313 4.31 -0.44 7.59
CA ILE A 313 4.70 -1.85 7.75
C ILE A 313 4.21 -2.40 9.11
N PRO A 314 4.45 -1.73 10.26
CA PRO A 314 3.95 -2.23 11.53
C PRO A 314 2.41 -2.18 11.62
N ASN A 315 1.76 -1.23 10.95
CA ASN A 315 0.31 -1.14 10.92
C ASN A 315 -0.32 -2.29 10.12
N ILE A 316 0.27 -2.67 8.99
CA ILE A 316 -0.15 -3.86 8.23
C ILE A 316 -0.02 -5.10 9.11
N VAL A 317 1.10 -5.25 9.83
CA VAL A 317 1.33 -6.38 10.74
C VAL A 317 0.29 -6.43 11.85
N LEU A 318 -0.02 -5.29 12.49
CA LEU A 318 -1.06 -5.23 13.52
C LEU A 318 -2.43 -5.64 12.97
N ASN A 319 -2.79 -5.13 11.79
CA ASN A 319 -4.05 -5.42 11.14
C ASN A 319 -4.18 -6.91 10.77
N LEU A 320 -3.08 -7.55 10.34
CA LEU A 320 -3.04 -8.99 10.09
C LEU A 320 -3.24 -9.81 11.37
N LEU A 321 -2.65 -9.40 12.49
CA LEU A 321 -2.78 -10.09 13.78
C LEU A 321 -4.18 -9.97 14.38
N ASN A 322 -4.78 -8.79 14.27
CA ASN A 322 -6.10 -8.51 14.84
C ASN A 322 -7.25 -8.90 13.91
N ASN A 323 -6.96 -9.24 12.65
CA ASN A 323 -7.96 -9.39 11.58
C ASN A 323 -8.92 -8.18 11.54
N ASP A 324 -8.36 -6.98 11.72
CA ASP A 324 -9.06 -5.70 11.78
C ASP A 324 -8.33 -4.67 10.91
N ASN A 325 -8.97 -3.57 10.57
CA ASN A 325 -8.37 -2.47 9.81
C ASN A 325 -8.29 -1.23 10.68
N VAL A 326 -7.27 -1.16 11.53
CA VAL A 326 -7.03 -0.03 12.42
C VAL A 326 -5.91 0.85 11.86
N VAL A 327 -6.02 2.16 12.07
CA VAL A 327 -4.94 3.12 11.82
C VAL A 327 -4.88 4.14 12.96
N TYR A 328 -3.68 4.34 13.50
CA TYR A 328 -3.42 5.40 14.48
C TYR A 328 -3.16 6.73 13.78
N VAL A 329 -3.93 7.76 14.15
CA VAL A 329 -3.92 9.08 13.51
C VAL A 329 -3.81 10.22 14.53
N THR A 330 -3.17 11.32 14.13
CA THR A 330 -3.08 12.54 14.94
C THR A 330 -4.27 13.48 14.75
N GLN A 331 -5.14 13.19 13.77
CA GLN A 331 -6.31 14.02 13.51
C GLN A 331 -7.37 13.76 14.57
N LYS A 332 -7.73 14.81 15.33
CA LYS A 332 -8.86 14.74 16.26
C LYS A 332 -10.14 14.50 15.48
N TYR A 333 -11.06 13.75 16.10
CA TYR A 333 -12.42 13.61 15.60
C TYR A 333 -12.99 14.98 15.21
N SER A 334 -13.42 15.10 13.96
CA SER A 334 -14.17 16.25 13.48
C SER A 334 -15.58 15.78 13.12
N ILE A 335 -16.59 16.52 13.56
CA ILE A 335 -17.97 16.26 13.14
C ILE A 335 -18.01 16.54 11.65
N ASN A 336 -18.19 15.50 10.84
CA ASN A 336 -18.52 15.67 9.44
C ASN A 336 -19.94 16.25 9.37
N GLU A 337 -20.08 17.57 9.31
CA GLU A 337 -21.33 18.21 8.91
C GLU A 337 -21.58 17.86 7.44
N THR A 338 -22.24 16.73 7.20
CA THR A 338 -22.70 16.27 5.88
C THR A 338 -24.02 16.94 5.47
N VAL A 339 -24.37 18.09 6.06
CA VAL A 339 -25.34 18.98 5.44
C VAL A 339 -24.66 19.61 4.24
N LYS A 340 -24.57 18.85 3.14
CA LYS A 340 -24.45 19.46 1.82
C LYS A 340 -25.64 20.39 1.73
N HIS A 341 -25.38 21.70 1.73
CA HIS A 341 -26.36 22.66 1.24
C HIS A 341 -26.85 22.11 -0.10
N VAL A 342 -28.13 21.73 -0.13
CA VAL A 342 -28.82 21.21 -1.30
C VAL A 342 -28.34 22.01 -2.51
N GLY A 343 -27.71 21.34 -3.48
CA GLY A 343 -27.07 22.05 -4.58
C GLY A 343 -28.10 22.94 -5.26
N GLU A 344 -27.71 24.11 -5.75
CA GLU A 344 -28.64 25.08 -6.35
C GLU A 344 -29.53 24.43 -7.44
N HIS A 345 -29.03 23.37 -8.08
CA HIS A 345 -29.75 22.54 -9.03
C HIS A 345 -30.85 21.67 -8.39
N GLU A 346 -30.59 21.01 -7.26
CA GLU A 346 -31.57 20.21 -6.51
C GLU A 346 -32.65 21.11 -5.88
N ILE A 347 -32.29 22.33 -5.44
CA ILE A 347 -33.27 23.34 -4.99
C ILE A 347 -34.17 23.75 -6.17
N LYS A 348 -33.59 24.00 -7.35
CA LYS A 348 -34.36 24.35 -8.55
C LYS A 348 -35.31 23.22 -8.96
N GLU A 349 -34.88 21.96 -8.94
CA GLU A 349 -35.74 20.81 -9.22
C GLU A 349 -36.88 20.66 -8.20
N LEU A 350 -36.59 20.81 -6.90
CA LEU A 350 -37.61 20.79 -5.84
C LEU A 350 -38.65 21.90 -6.02
N ILE A 351 -38.21 23.14 -6.26
CA ILE A 351 -39.12 24.28 -6.51
C ILE A 351 -39.97 24.02 -7.74
N GLN A 352 -39.38 23.51 -8.83
CA GLN A 352 -40.10 23.26 -10.07
C GLN A 352 -41.16 22.17 -9.90
N LYS A 353 -40.85 21.11 -9.15
CA LYS A 353 -41.79 20.02 -8.83
C LYS A 353 -42.97 20.52 -7.99
N GLU A 354 -42.71 21.38 -7.01
CA GLU A 354 -43.75 21.95 -6.15
C GLU A 354 -44.66 22.94 -6.91
N LEU A 355 -44.09 23.73 -7.83
CA LEU A 355 -44.85 24.62 -8.71
C LEU A 355 -45.78 23.84 -9.64
N TYR A 356 -45.30 22.74 -10.25
CA TYR A 356 -46.12 21.87 -11.07
C TYR A 356 -47.27 21.24 -10.29
N ALA A 357 -47.02 20.74 -9.08
CA ALA A 357 -48.05 20.16 -8.22
C ALA A 357 -49.11 21.21 -7.79
N ALA A 358 -48.70 22.46 -7.58
CA ALA A 358 -49.60 23.56 -7.25
C ALA A 358 -50.48 23.98 -8.44
N GLU A 359 -49.93 23.99 -9.65
CA GLU A 359 -50.70 24.25 -10.88
C GLU A 359 -51.70 23.15 -11.20
N GLU A 360 -51.32 21.88 -10.99
CA GLU A 360 -52.20 20.74 -11.20
C GLU A 360 -53.39 20.75 -10.21
N LYS A 361 -53.14 21.05 -8.93
CA LYS A 361 -54.21 21.29 -7.94
C LYS A 361 -55.10 22.48 -8.28
N ARG A 362 -54.58 23.53 -8.93
CA ARG A 362 -55.39 24.67 -9.40
C ARG A 362 -56.25 24.31 -10.61
N ARG A 363 -55.75 23.46 -11.51
CA ARG A 363 -56.50 22.94 -12.66
C ARG A 363 -57.63 22.01 -12.24
N LEU A 364 -57.45 21.21 -11.19
CA LEU A 364 -58.49 20.32 -10.64
C LEU A 364 -59.57 21.04 -9.80
N LYS A 365 -59.40 22.33 -9.51
CA LYS A 365 -60.36 23.18 -8.77
C LYS A 365 -61.13 24.17 -9.66
N ARG A 366 -60.93 24.12 -10.97
CA ARG A 366 -61.78 24.77 -11.98
C ARG A 366 -62.57 23.68 -12.69
#